data_AF-A0A969TD25-F1
#
_entry.id   AF-A0A969TD25-F1
#
_cell.length_a   1.000
_cell.length_b   1.000
_cell.length_c   1.000
_cell.angle_alpha   90.00
_cell.angle_beta   90.00
_cell.angle_gamma   90.00
#
_symmetry.space_group_name_H-M   'P 1'
#
loop_
_entity.id
_entity.type
_entity.pdbx_description
1 polymer ?
#
loop_
_entity_poly.entity_id
_entity_poly.type
_entity_poly.pdbx_seq_one_letter_code
_entity_poly.pdbx_strand_id
1 'polypeptide(L)'
;MRRFSFCLKLNYFGEKKTDSAKVNDRYPIRAKYTIRYKEDISSKANVKALATKINNIFNKPVVHSFDKGRNKYSYRDKEKGYELIITATNKNEAKSVINSLLEIQGDNPLKEDCLSESVIDKNWLTTETIRVNGETHKKPKQRPIGKVWFTHAELSVHGVTKDITLVDNKRPVISTYLD
;
A
#
# COMPACT_ATOMS: atom_id res chain seq x y z
N MET A 1 19.80 27.05 -5.24
CA MET A 1 19.94 25.65 -4.73
C MET A 1 19.13 24.70 -5.60
N ARG A 2 19.66 23.52 -5.97
CA ARG A 2 18.83 22.42 -6.50
C ARG A 2 18.17 21.71 -5.31
N ARG A 3 16.84 21.76 -5.19
CA ARG A 3 16.10 20.98 -4.18
C ARG A 3 16.08 19.51 -4.60
N PHE A 4 16.85 18.66 -3.94
CA PHE A 4 16.74 17.22 -4.09
C PHE A 4 15.35 16.76 -3.62
N SER A 5 14.59 16.10 -4.51
CA SER A 5 13.25 15.60 -4.18
C SER A 5 13.35 14.16 -3.68
N PHE A 6 13.38 13.97 -2.37
CA PHE A 6 13.35 12.64 -1.74
C PHE A 6 11.94 12.04 -1.83
N CYS A 7 11.82 10.80 -2.30
CA CYS A 7 10.55 10.09 -2.44
C CYS A 7 10.56 8.82 -1.61
N LEU A 8 9.76 8.78 -0.54
CA LEU A 8 9.55 7.59 0.26
C LEU A 8 8.55 6.67 -0.48
N LYS A 9 9.02 5.49 -0.86
CA LYS A 9 8.24 4.41 -1.48
C LYS A 9 7.86 3.40 -0.40
N LEU A 10 6.58 3.34 -0.06
CA LEU A 10 6.03 2.35 0.87
C LEU A 10 5.39 1.22 0.05
N ASN A 11 6.02 0.05 0.08
CA ASN A 11 5.64 -1.11 -0.72
C ASN A 11 4.85 -2.08 0.16
N TYR A 12 3.54 -2.13 -0.07
CA TYR A 12 2.58 -2.91 0.72
C TYR A 12 2.26 -4.25 0.05
N PHE A 13 2.59 -5.33 0.76
CA PHE A 13 2.19 -6.73 0.57
C PHE A 13 2.58 -7.46 -0.73
N GLY A 14 2.76 -8.77 -0.55
CA GLY A 14 1.94 -9.72 -1.30
C GLY A 14 0.95 -10.39 -0.34
N GLU A 15 -0.30 -10.55 -0.78
CA GLU A 15 -1.30 -11.44 -0.16
C GLU A 15 -0.77 -12.91 -0.15
N LYS A 16 -1.09 -13.71 0.88
CA LYS A 16 -1.10 -15.18 0.70
C LYS A 16 -2.20 -15.47 -0.32
N LYS A 17 -1.88 -16.01 -1.51
CA LYS A 17 -2.90 -16.37 -2.53
C LYS A 17 -4.08 -17.08 -1.86
N THR A 18 -5.24 -16.42 -1.79
CA THR A 18 -6.52 -17.06 -1.45
C THR A 18 -6.75 -18.25 -2.39
N ASP A 19 -7.46 -19.31 -1.98
CA ASP A 19 -7.49 -20.56 -2.77
C ASP A 19 -8.09 -20.36 -4.16
N SER A 20 -9.08 -19.48 -4.31
CA SER A 20 -9.61 -19.07 -5.62
C SER A 20 -8.59 -18.29 -6.50
N ALA A 21 -7.55 -17.72 -5.92
CA ALA A 21 -6.42 -17.10 -6.62
C ALA A 21 -5.29 -18.10 -6.92
N LYS A 22 -5.14 -19.18 -6.12
CA LYS A 22 -4.25 -20.33 -6.45
C LYS A 22 -4.77 -21.07 -7.69
N VAL A 23 -6.05 -21.45 -7.69
CA VAL A 23 -6.71 -22.22 -8.77
C VAL A 23 -6.73 -21.47 -10.12
N ASN A 24 -6.65 -20.14 -10.11
CA ASN A 24 -6.61 -19.30 -11.31
C ASN A 24 -5.21 -18.68 -11.56
N ASP A 25 -4.16 -19.26 -10.98
CA ASP A 25 -2.78 -18.76 -10.87
C ASP A 25 -2.59 -17.23 -10.99
N ARG A 26 -3.19 -16.48 -10.06
CA ARG A 26 -3.17 -15.01 -10.12
C ARG A 26 -1.96 -14.43 -9.38
N TYR A 27 -1.44 -13.32 -9.91
CA TYR A 27 -0.55 -12.45 -9.16
C TYR A 27 -1.18 -12.02 -7.83
N PRO A 28 -0.42 -12.01 -6.72
CA PRO A 28 -0.92 -11.59 -5.42
C PRO A 28 -1.28 -10.11 -5.43
N ILE A 29 -2.31 -9.72 -4.67
CA ILE A 29 -2.68 -8.31 -4.54
C ILE A 29 -1.55 -7.55 -3.84
N ARG A 30 -1.13 -6.44 -4.47
CA ARG A 30 -0.13 -5.49 -3.95
C ARG A 30 -0.74 -4.09 -3.85
N ALA A 31 -0.20 -3.26 -2.95
CA ALA A 31 -0.41 -1.82 -2.93
C ALA A 31 0.96 -1.10 -2.87
N LYS A 32 1.01 0.14 -3.36
CA LYS A 32 2.21 0.98 -3.26
C LYS A 32 1.76 2.43 -3.08
N TYR A 33 2.31 3.08 -2.07
CA TYR A 33 2.06 4.48 -1.79
C TYR A 33 3.40 5.22 -1.76
N THR A 34 3.42 6.44 -2.30
CA THR A 34 4.64 7.22 -2.47
C THR A 34 4.40 8.64 -1.97
N ILE A 35 5.23 9.12 -1.05
CA ILE A 35 5.17 10.49 -0.53
C ILE A 35 6.52 11.18 -0.69
N ARG A 36 6.51 12.48 -1.04
CA ARG A 36 7.74 13.29 -0.99
C ARG A 36 8.09 13.50 0.48
N TYR A 37 9.29 13.09 0.90
CA TYR A 37 9.80 13.41 2.24
C TYR A 37 10.32 14.84 2.27
N LYS A 38 10.02 15.58 3.34
CA LYS A 38 10.28 17.03 3.45
C LYS A 38 11.52 17.38 4.27
N GLU A 39 11.86 16.56 5.26
CA GLU A 39 12.99 16.79 6.17
C GLU A 39 14.33 16.39 5.52
N ASP A 40 15.45 16.81 6.11
CA ASP A 40 16.78 16.45 5.62
C ASP A 40 17.14 14.99 5.92
N ILE A 41 17.66 14.29 4.91
CA ILE A 41 18.15 12.90 5.00
C ILE A 41 19.67 12.77 4.78
N SER A 42 20.42 13.88 4.75
CA SER A 42 21.86 13.91 4.47
C SER A 42 22.70 13.14 5.50
N SER A 43 22.24 13.02 6.74
CA SER A 43 22.91 12.24 7.79
C SER A 43 22.36 10.82 7.93
N LYS A 44 23.27 9.85 8.13
CA LYS A 44 22.94 8.46 8.51
C LYS A 44 22.03 8.39 9.75
N ALA A 45 22.15 9.35 10.67
CA ALA A 45 21.30 9.43 11.86
C ALA A 45 19.84 9.70 11.48
N ASN A 46 19.59 10.66 10.58
CA ASN A 46 18.26 11.05 10.12
C ASN A 46 17.58 9.88 9.38
N VAL A 47 18.32 9.17 8.52
CA VAL A 47 17.84 7.98 7.81
C VAL A 47 17.45 6.87 8.80
N LYS A 48 18.24 6.65 9.87
CA LYS A 48 17.92 5.67 10.93
C LYS A 48 16.72 6.11 11.77
N ALA A 49 16.57 7.40 12.06
CA ALA A 49 15.41 7.94 12.76
C ALA A 49 14.12 7.74 11.93
N LEU A 50 14.16 8.04 10.62
CA LEU A 50 13.05 7.79 9.70
C LEU A 50 12.68 6.30 9.60
N ALA A 51 13.67 5.41 9.47
CA ALA A 51 13.44 3.96 9.49
C ALA A 51 12.75 3.50 10.78
N THR A 52 13.20 4.02 11.93
CA THR A 52 12.62 3.72 13.25
C THR A 52 11.17 4.23 13.34
N LYS A 53 10.92 5.47 12.89
CA LYS A 53 9.57 6.08 12.84
C LYS A 53 8.62 5.25 11.99
N ILE A 54 9.03 4.86 10.78
CA ILE A 54 8.24 4.00 9.88
C ILE A 54 7.93 2.65 10.52
N ASN A 55 8.91 1.98 11.12
CA ASN A 55 8.67 0.68 11.76
C ASN A 55 7.68 0.81 12.94
N ASN A 56 7.85 1.84 13.78
CA ASN A 56 6.96 2.09 14.91
C ASN A 56 5.52 2.43 14.48
N ILE A 57 5.31 2.95 13.26
CA ILE A 57 3.98 3.22 12.70
C ILE A 57 3.36 1.93 12.12
N PHE A 58 4.06 1.26 11.19
CA PHE A 58 3.47 0.19 10.37
C PHE A 58 3.62 -1.24 10.93
N ASN A 59 4.34 -1.41 12.04
CA ASN A 59 4.38 -2.68 12.78
C ASN A 59 3.30 -2.76 13.88
N LYS A 60 2.48 -1.70 14.07
CA LYS A 60 1.28 -1.72 14.92
C LYS A 60 0.22 -2.64 14.27
N PRO A 61 -0.36 -3.65 14.95
CA PRO A 61 -1.19 -4.69 14.32
C PRO A 61 -2.45 -4.17 13.59
N VAL A 62 -2.99 -3.02 14.01
CA VAL A 62 -4.16 -2.38 13.38
C VAL A 62 -3.82 -1.75 12.03
N VAL A 63 -2.65 -1.11 11.91
CA VAL A 63 -2.19 -0.44 10.67
C VAL A 63 -1.46 -1.41 9.75
N HIS A 64 -0.91 -2.49 10.31
CA HIS A 64 -0.16 -3.53 9.60
C HIS A 64 -0.99 -4.30 8.55
N SER A 65 -2.32 -4.12 8.49
CA SER A 65 -3.19 -4.76 7.49
C SER A 65 -4.48 -3.99 7.22
N PHE A 66 -4.90 -3.87 5.96
CA PHE A 66 -6.22 -3.37 5.55
C PHE A 66 -6.76 -4.16 4.35
N ASP A 67 -8.07 -4.12 4.07
CA ASP A 67 -8.64 -4.83 2.93
C ASP A 67 -8.64 -3.94 1.68
N LYS A 68 -7.95 -4.37 0.61
CA LYS A 68 -7.86 -3.61 -0.65
C LYS A 68 -9.16 -3.74 -1.44
N GLY A 69 -10.14 -2.94 -1.06
CA GLY A 69 -11.42 -2.86 -1.77
C GLY A 69 -11.35 -2.12 -3.10
N ARG A 70 -12.54 -1.86 -3.64
CA ARG A 70 -12.73 -1.26 -4.98
C ARG A 70 -13.01 0.25 -4.93
N ASN A 71 -13.42 0.75 -3.77
CA ASN A 71 -13.67 2.17 -3.54
C ASN A 71 -12.35 2.92 -3.52
N LYS A 72 -12.32 4.11 -4.12
CA LYS A 72 -11.16 4.99 -4.14
C LYS A 72 -11.36 6.13 -3.14
N TYR A 73 -10.34 6.37 -2.34
CA TYR A 73 -10.29 7.50 -1.43
C TYR A 73 -9.10 8.37 -1.81
N SER A 74 -9.37 9.63 -2.14
CA SER A 74 -8.41 10.62 -2.63
C SER A 74 -8.20 11.67 -1.56
N TYR A 75 -7.01 11.77 -0.99
CA TYR A 75 -6.63 12.83 -0.06
C TYR A 75 -5.72 13.84 -0.77
N ARG A 76 -6.17 15.09 -0.85
CA ARG A 76 -5.51 16.18 -1.58
C ARG A 76 -5.38 17.43 -0.69
N ASP A 77 -4.20 17.62 -0.09
CA ASP A 77 -3.85 18.84 0.64
C ASP A 77 -2.81 19.63 -0.17
N LYS A 78 -3.22 20.79 -0.71
CA LYS A 78 -2.38 21.67 -1.53
C LYS A 78 -1.34 22.44 -0.71
N GLU A 79 -1.63 22.76 0.55
CA GLU A 79 -0.73 23.51 1.44
C GLU A 79 0.46 22.62 1.83
N LYS A 80 0.15 21.37 2.21
CA LYS A 80 1.13 20.38 2.65
C LYS A 80 1.75 19.59 1.49
N GLY A 81 1.23 19.74 0.27
CA GLY A 81 1.75 19.11 -0.95
C GLY A 81 1.45 17.61 -1.07
N TYR A 82 0.32 17.14 -0.52
CA TYR A 82 -0.11 15.74 -0.58
C TYR A 82 -1.11 15.49 -1.71
N GLU A 83 -0.84 14.45 -2.50
CA GLU A 83 -1.82 13.78 -3.34
C GLU A 83 -1.70 12.27 -3.11
N LEU A 84 -2.68 11.70 -2.40
CA LEU A 84 -2.75 10.29 -2.05
C LEU A 84 -4.02 9.67 -2.64
N ILE A 85 -3.89 8.51 -3.30
CA ILE A 85 -5.04 7.74 -3.79
C ILE A 85 -4.95 6.32 -3.22
N ILE A 86 -5.84 6.00 -2.30
CA ILE A 86 -5.93 4.71 -1.61
C ILE A 86 -7.13 3.93 -2.13
N THR A 87 -7.00 2.61 -2.16
CA THR A 87 -8.06 1.67 -2.58
C THR A 87 -8.37 0.76 -1.40
N ALA A 88 -9.56 0.93 -0.83
CA ALA A 88 -9.98 0.27 0.39
C ALA A 88 -11.43 -0.22 0.24
N THR A 89 -11.83 -1.12 1.13
CA THR A 89 -13.23 -1.51 1.39
C THR A 89 -14.00 -0.34 1.97
N ASN A 90 -13.51 0.18 3.10
CA ASN A 90 -14.21 1.10 3.98
C ASN A 90 -13.49 2.45 4.11
N LYS A 91 -14.26 3.53 4.30
CA LYS A 91 -13.73 4.89 4.54
C LYS A 91 -12.83 4.95 5.77
N ASN A 92 -13.15 4.19 6.83
CA ASN A 92 -12.37 4.16 8.07
C ASN A 92 -10.98 3.53 7.89
N GLU A 93 -10.88 2.46 7.09
CA GLU A 93 -9.59 1.85 6.75
C GLU A 93 -8.74 2.80 5.90
N ALA A 94 -9.35 3.48 4.92
CA ALA A 94 -8.65 4.51 4.15
C ALA A 94 -8.16 5.67 5.04
N LYS A 95 -9.00 6.18 5.95
CA LYS A 95 -8.61 7.20 6.94
C LYS A 95 -7.44 6.74 7.81
N SER A 96 -7.43 5.48 8.26
CA SER A 96 -6.32 4.91 9.05
C SER A 96 -5.01 4.90 8.25
N VAL A 97 -5.03 4.41 7.00
CA VAL A 97 -3.85 4.40 6.14
C VAL A 97 -3.37 5.83 5.81
N ILE A 98 -4.27 6.78 5.55
CA ILE A 98 -3.92 8.19 5.33
C ILE A 98 -3.25 8.78 6.59
N ASN A 99 -3.86 8.65 7.76
CA ASN A 99 -3.32 9.16 9.02
C ASN A 99 -1.91 8.61 9.29
N SER A 100 -1.69 7.31 9.12
CA SER A 100 -0.35 6.71 9.29
C SER A 100 0.66 7.11 8.20
N LEU A 101 0.23 7.52 7.00
CA LEU A 101 1.12 8.15 6.00
C LEU A 101 1.50 9.58 6.40
N LEU A 102 0.57 10.34 7.00
CA LEU A 102 0.82 11.69 7.51
C LEU A 102 1.66 11.70 8.81
N GLU A 103 1.48 10.70 9.68
CA GLU A 103 2.25 10.47 10.93
C GLU A 103 3.77 10.41 10.64
N ILE A 104 4.18 9.89 9.48
CA ILE A 104 5.59 9.87 9.02
C ILE A 104 6.20 11.27 8.95
N GLN A 105 5.41 12.30 8.61
CA GLN A 105 5.85 13.69 8.52
C GLN A 105 5.36 14.57 9.68
N GLY A 106 4.70 13.97 10.68
CA GLY A 106 4.05 14.72 11.77
C GLY A 106 2.81 15.51 11.34
N ASP A 107 2.28 15.24 10.15
CA ASP A 107 1.22 16.03 9.51
C ASP A 107 -0.22 15.62 9.90
N ASN A 108 -0.35 14.66 10.82
CA ASN A 108 -1.58 14.05 11.34
C ASN A 108 -2.26 14.94 12.41
N PRO A 109 -3.61 14.99 12.52
CA PRO A 109 -4.62 14.22 11.78
C PRO A 109 -4.87 14.71 10.34
N LEU A 110 -5.47 13.86 9.51
CA LEU A 110 -6.00 14.27 8.21
C LEU A 110 -7.11 15.33 8.38
N LYS A 111 -7.14 16.29 7.46
CA LYS A 111 -8.28 17.21 7.26
C LYS A 111 -9.40 16.45 6.53
N GLU A 112 -10.62 16.45 7.06
CA GLU A 112 -11.78 15.82 6.41
C GLU A 112 -12.08 16.46 5.04
N ASP A 113 -11.95 17.79 4.92
CA ASP A 113 -12.27 18.56 3.71
C ASP A 113 -11.36 18.21 2.51
N CYS A 114 -10.16 17.69 2.80
CA CYS A 114 -9.21 17.23 1.80
C CYS A 114 -9.48 15.79 1.32
N LEU A 115 -10.47 15.08 1.90
CA LEU A 115 -10.77 13.67 1.61
C LEU A 115 -12.00 13.53 0.71
N SER A 116 -11.78 13.25 -0.57
CA SER A 116 -12.84 12.88 -1.52
C SER A 116 -12.97 11.35 -1.63
N GLU A 117 -14.19 10.84 -1.75
CA GLU A 117 -14.44 9.43 -2.06
C GLU A 117 -15.04 9.22 -3.46
N SER A 118 -14.74 8.07 -4.04
CA SER A 118 -15.30 7.58 -5.30
C SER A 118 -15.66 6.10 -5.09
N VAL A 119 -16.91 5.91 -4.69
CA VAL A 119 -17.59 4.62 -4.56
C VAL A 119 -18.02 4.15 -5.96
N ILE A 120 -18.19 2.84 -6.15
CA ILE A 120 -18.62 2.25 -7.43
C ILE A 120 -19.73 1.24 -7.16
N ASP A 121 -20.98 1.64 -7.40
CA ASP A 121 -22.21 0.89 -7.06
C ASP A 121 -22.46 -0.37 -7.90
N LYS A 122 -21.52 -0.73 -8.79
CA LYS A 122 -21.60 -1.98 -9.55
C LYS A 122 -21.62 -3.17 -8.58
N ASN A 123 -22.59 -4.06 -8.71
CA ASN A 123 -22.57 -5.33 -8.00
C ASN A 123 -21.43 -6.23 -8.54
N TRP A 124 -20.53 -6.65 -7.65
CA TRP A 124 -19.36 -7.49 -7.96
C TRP A 124 -19.41 -8.89 -7.32
N LEU A 125 -20.56 -9.31 -6.76
CA LEU A 125 -20.75 -10.65 -6.18
C LEU A 125 -20.89 -11.69 -7.29
N THR A 126 -21.68 -11.37 -8.32
CA THR A 126 -21.93 -12.19 -9.50
C THR A 126 -20.62 -12.57 -10.19
N THR A 127 -20.39 -13.87 -10.36
CA THR A 127 -19.23 -14.40 -11.09
C THR A 127 -19.71 -14.87 -12.45
N GLU A 128 -19.40 -14.09 -13.49
CA GLU A 128 -19.66 -14.48 -14.88
C GLU A 128 -19.00 -15.82 -15.21
N THR A 129 -19.66 -16.64 -16.02
CA THR A 129 -19.11 -17.88 -16.59
C THR A 129 -18.88 -17.73 -18.10
N ILE A 130 -18.09 -18.64 -18.67
CA ILE A 130 -17.96 -18.85 -20.12
C ILE A 130 -18.10 -20.34 -20.37
N ARG A 131 -18.80 -20.72 -21.44
CA ARG A 131 -18.77 -22.09 -21.94
C ARG A 131 -17.68 -22.21 -23.02
N VAL A 132 -16.73 -23.13 -22.84
CA VAL A 132 -15.65 -23.42 -23.79
C VAL A 132 -15.59 -24.93 -24.00
N ASN A 133 -15.55 -25.38 -25.25
CA ASN A 133 -15.55 -26.81 -25.60
C ASN A 133 -16.63 -27.66 -24.88
N GLY A 134 -17.82 -27.08 -24.64
CA GLY A 134 -18.91 -27.72 -23.90
C GLY A 134 -18.81 -27.64 -22.36
N GLU A 135 -17.62 -27.42 -21.80
CA GLU A 135 -17.39 -27.21 -20.36
C GLU A 135 -17.72 -25.77 -19.91
N THR A 136 -17.99 -25.59 -18.62
CA THR A 136 -18.34 -24.27 -18.03
C THR A 136 -17.25 -23.79 -17.07
N HIS A 137 -16.49 -22.78 -17.50
CA HIS A 137 -15.43 -22.16 -16.68
C HIS A 137 -15.93 -20.85 -16.03
N LYS A 138 -15.43 -20.56 -14.82
CA LYS A 138 -15.74 -19.31 -14.10
C LYS A 138 -14.75 -18.22 -14.52
N LYS A 139 -15.23 -17.05 -14.98
CA LYS A 139 -14.35 -15.95 -15.35
C LYS A 139 -13.53 -15.47 -14.15
N PRO A 140 -12.28 -15.01 -14.36
CA PRO A 140 -11.50 -14.42 -13.28
C PRO A 140 -12.15 -13.12 -12.77
N LYS A 141 -12.65 -13.13 -11.53
CA LYS A 141 -13.22 -11.95 -10.85
C LYS A 141 -12.32 -10.72 -11.03
N GLN A 142 -12.84 -9.67 -11.69
CA GLN A 142 -12.17 -8.39 -11.86
C GLN A 142 -11.97 -7.67 -10.52
N ARG A 143 -10.82 -6.99 -10.38
CA ARG A 143 -10.40 -6.24 -9.18
C ARG A 143 -10.77 -6.99 -7.89
N PRO A 144 -10.17 -8.16 -7.61
CA PRO A 144 -10.48 -8.91 -6.39
C PRO A 144 -10.21 -8.04 -5.15
N ILE A 145 -11.03 -8.25 -4.12
CA ILE A 145 -10.78 -7.72 -2.78
C ILE A 145 -9.99 -8.78 -2.03
N GLY A 146 -8.96 -8.35 -1.30
CA GLY A 146 -8.18 -9.22 -0.43
C GLY A 146 -7.38 -8.42 0.57
N LYS A 147 -6.97 -9.08 1.65
CA LYS A 147 -6.28 -8.45 2.77
C LYS A 147 -4.86 -8.08 2.38
N VAL A 148 -4.65 -6.79 2.10
CA VAL A 148 -3.32 -6.27 1.89
C VAL A 148 -2.67 -6.01 3.24
N TRP A 149 -1.64 -6.87 3.42
CA TRP A 149 0.99 -7.11 4.55
C TRP A 149 2.14 -6.00 4.50
N PHE A 150 2.26 -5.08 5.46
CA PHE A 150 3.33 -4.07 5.39
C PHE A 150 4.69 -4.78 5.32
N THR A 151 5.30 -4.73 4.13
CA THR A 151 6.43 -5.59 3.77
C THR A 151 7.74 -4.84 3.81
N HIS A 152 7.84 -3.65 3.21
CA HIS A 152 9.08 -2.89 3.21
C HIS A 152 8.85 -1.40 2.88
N ALA A 153 9.82 -0.59 3.31
CA ALA A 153 9.92 0.83 3.01
C ALA A 153 11.27 1.14 2.34
N GLU A 154 11.23 1.96 1.29
CA GLU A 154 12.37 2.33 0.46
C GLU A 154 12.45 3.85 0.36
N LEU A 155 13.64 4.42 0.58
CA LEU A 155 13.93 5.84 0.36
C LEU A 155 14.58 6.02 -1.00
N SER A 156 13.85 6.65 -1.92
CA SER A 156 14.35 7.01 -3.24
C SER A 156 14.93 8.41 -3.24
N VAL A 157 16.21 8.52 -3.59
CA VAL A 157 16.96 9.78 -3.62
C VAL A 157 17.23 10.17 -5.07
N HIS A 158 16.78 11.35 -5.49
CA HIS A 158 17.04 11.83 -6.84
C HIS A 158 18.55 11.98 -7.10
N GLY A 159 19.06 11.27 -8.12
CA GLY A 159 20.49 11.18 -8.43
C GLY A 159 21.17 9.88 -7.96
N VAL A 160 20.50 9.07 -7.12
CA VAL A 160 20.99 7.74 -6.71
C VAL A 160 20.25 6.66 -7.49
N THR A 161 20.97 5.69 -8.06
CA THR A 161 20.40 4.64 -8.94
C THR A 161 19.80 3.46 -8.18
N LYS A 162 20.11 3.30 -6.88
CA LYS A 162 19.54 2.28 -6.00
C LYS A 162 18.75 2.96 -4.88
N ASP A 163 17.51 2.53 -4.67
CA ASP A 163 16.72 2.96 -3.52
C ASP A 163 17.33 2.39 -2.22
N ILE A 164 17.26 3.16 -1.13
CA ILE A 164 17.79 2.74 0.18
C ILE A 164 16.67 2.05 0.96
N THR A 165 16.79 0.75 1.22
CA THR A 165 15.84 0.04 2.09
C THR A 165 15.93 0.58 3.52
N LEU A 166 14.80 1.05 4.07
CA LEU A 166 14.70 1.57 5.44
C LEU A 166 14.21 0.50 6.41
N VAL A 167 13.22 -0.29 5.99
CA VAL A 167 12.58 -1.34 6.78
C VAL A 167 12.28 -2.50 5.84
N ASP A 168 12.63 -3.72 6.23
CA ASP A 168 12.22 -4.95 5.55
C ASP A 168 11.56 -5.89 6.57
N ASN A 169 10.23 -5.85 6.58
CA ASN A 169 9.35 -6.68 7.39
C ASN A 169 8.81 -7.86 6.56
N LYS A 170 9.63 -8.45 5.68
CA LYS A 170 9.45 -9.83 5.23
C LYS A 170 9.34 -10.75 6.44
N ARG A 171 8.11 -11.13 6.80
CA ARG A 171 7.87 -12.36 7.55
C ARG A 171 8.58 -13.51 6.82
N PRO A 172 9.19 -14.47 7.54
CA PRO A 172 10.04 -15.46 6.92
C PRO A 172 9.32 -16.18 5.79
N VAL A 173 10.01 -16.32 4.66
CA VAL A 173 9.67 -17.36 3.69
C VAL A 173 9.74 -18.67 4.47
N ILE A 174 8.65 -19.42 4.53
CA ILE A 174 8.70 -20.80 5.03
C ILE A 174 9.54 -21.55 4.00
N SER A 175 10.81 -21.81 4.34
CA SER A 175 11.78 -22.43 3.45
C SER A 175 11.44 -23.90 3.27
N THR A 176 10.49 -24.16 2.37
CA THR A 176 10.13 -25.51 1.87
C THR A 176 11.18 -25.99 0.87
N TYR A 177 12.44 -25.94 1.30
CA TYR A 177 13.63 -26.51 0.68
C TYR A 177 14.63 -26.82 1.81
N LEU A 178 14.35 -27.92 2.51
CA LEU A 178 15.28 -28.67 3.34
C LEU A 178 14.92 -30.16 3.18
N ASP A 179 15.33 -30.68 2.03
CA ASP A 179 15.71 -32.07 1.77
C ASP A 179 17.03 -31.97 0.96
#